data_AF-A0A5B1LRE8-F1
#
_entry.id   AF-A0A5B1LRE8-F1
#
_cell.length_a   1.000
_cell.length_b   1.000
_cell.length_c   1.000
_cell.angle_alpha   90.00
_cell.angle_beta   90.00
_cell.angle_gamma   90.00
#
_symmetry.space_group_name_H-M   'P 1'
#
loop_
_entity.id
_entity.type
_entity.pdbx_description
1 polymer ?
#
loop_
_entity_poly.entity_id
_entity_poly.type
_entity_poly.pdbx_seq_one_letter_code
_entity_poly.pdbx_strand_id
1 'polypeptide(L)' 'MANSERRIVDSFWDLRDDAYDNPDRWQGVTAEALFQRLAEYVENAEERGEPIDWRGVAERLIAWRASEHGA' A
#
# COMPACT_ATOMS: atom_id res chain seq x y z
N MET A 1 -15.80 16.31 3.54
CA MET A 1 -14.65 15.65 2.87
C MET A 1 -13.47 15.47 3.85
N ALA A 2 -13.69 15.01 5.09
CA ALA A 2 -12.64 14.93 6.11
C ALA A 2 -12.20 13.49 6.46
N ASN A 3 -12.72 12.48 5.74
CA ASN A 3 -12.53 11.06 6.08
C ASN A 3 -11.45 10.38 5.21
N SER A 4 -11.38 10.69 3.90
CA SER A 4 -10.43 10.04 2.99
C SER A 4 -9.00 10.54 3.18
N GLU A 5 -8.79 11.85 3.34
CA GLU A 5 -7.46 12.43 3.59
C GLU A 5 -6.82 11.86 4.86
N ARG A 6 -7.62 11.71 5.93
CA ARG A 6 -7.15 11.12 7.18
C ARG A 6 -6.75 9.65 7.02
N ARG A 7 -7.54 8.87 6.27
CA ARG A 7 -7.25 7.46 5.99
C ARG A 7 -5.96 7.26 5.19
N ILE A 8 -5.68 8.15 4.24
CA ILE A 8 -4.44 8.09 3.47
C ILE A 8 -3.23 8.37 4.37
N VAL A 9 -3.34 9.36 5.26
CA VAL A 9 -2.28 9.66 6.23
C VAL A 9 -2.04 8.48 7.18
N ASP A 10 -3.11 7.86 7.70
CA ASP A 10 -3.00 6.69 8.56
C ASP A 10 -2.30 5.52 7.83
N SER A 11 -2.73 5.20 6.60
CA SER A 11 -2.10 4.16 5.79
C SER A 11 -0.63 4.47 5.43
N PHE A 12 -0.26 5.74 5.30
CA PHE A 12 1.15 6.11 5.13
C PHE A 12 1.97 5.79 6.38
N TRP A 13 1.45 6.08 7.58
CA TRP A 13 2.11 5.71 8.83
C TRP A 13 2.22 4.20 9.00
N ASP A 14 1.17 3.45 8.67
CA ASP A 14 1.18 1.98 8.74
C ASP A 14 2.26 1.38 7.83
N LEU A 15 2.43 1.90 6.60
CA LEU A 15 3.49 1.47 5.68
C LEU A 15 4.89 1.76 6.23
N ARG A 16 5.07 2.97 6.80
CA ARG A 16 6.35 3.39 7.37
C ARG A 16 6.71 2.55 8.58
N ASP A 17 5.73 2.23 9.43
CA ASP A 17 5.95 1.42 10.62
C ASP A 17 6.23 -0.05 10.24
N ASP A 18 5.52 -0.65 9.28
CA ASP A 18 5.85 -2.01 8.80
C ASP A 18 7.24 -2.09 8.17
N ALA A 19 7.64 -1.07 7.39
CA ALA A 19 8.98 -0.99 6.81
C ALA A 19 10.07 -0.81 7.86
N TYR A 20 9.77 -0.11 8.95
CA TYR A 20 10.67 0.05 10.08
C TYR A 20 10.81 -1.25 10.89
N ASP A 21 9.70 -1.94 11.14
CA ASP A 21 9.66 -3.17 11.94
C ASP A 21 10.17 -4.40 11.17
N ASN A 22 10.04 -4.41 9.84
CA ASN A 22 10.39 -5.53 8.96
C ASN A 22 11.32 -5.10 7.81
N PRO A 23 12.51 -4.54 8.06
CA PRO A 23 13.35 -3.93 7.03
C PRO A 23 13.76 -4.89 5.91
N ASP A 24 13.97 -6.18 6.22
CA ASP A 24 14.32 -7.21 5.23
C ASP A 24 13.24 -7.36 4.16
N ARG A 25 11.96 -7.26 4.56
CA ARG A 25 10.80 -7.32 3.65
C ARG A 25 10.83 -6.19 2.62
N TRP A 26 11.43 -5.05 2.93
CA TRP A 26 11.42 -3.86 2.08
C TRP A 26 12.77 -3.61 1.40
N GLN A 27 13.75 -4.49 1.61
CA GLN A 27 15.05 -4.39 0.97
C GLN A 27 14.91 -4.46 -0.56
N GLY A 28 15.53 -3.51 -1.26
CA GLY A 28 15.49 -3.42 -2.72
C GLY A 28 14.20 -2.86 -3.32
N VAL A 29 13.19 -2.52 -2.50
CA VAL A 29 11.99 -1.84 -2.98
C VAL A 29 12.34 -0.41 -3.36
N THR A 30 12.05 -0.05 -4.61
CA THR A 30 12.18 1.34 -5.09
C THR A 30 10.87 2.08 -4.89
N ALA A 31 10.95 3.41 -4.82
CA ALA A 31 9.74 4.25 -4.83
C ALA A 31 8.88 4.00 -6.07
N GLU A 32 9.50 3.76 -7.23
CA GLU A 32 8.81 3.40 -8.47
C GLU A 32 7.97 2.12 -8.33
N ALA A 33 8.55 1.05 -7.78
CA ALA A 33 7.82 -0.21 -7.57
C ALA A 33 6.61 -0.01 -6.63
N LEU A 34 6.77 0.80 -5.58
CA LEU A 34 5.69 1.14 -4.66
C LEU A 34 4.56 1.90 -5.38
N PHE A 35 4.90 2.94 -6.15
CA PHE A 35 3.91 3.74 -6.87
C PHE A 35 3.22 2.95 -7.99
N GLN A 36 3.94 2.06 -8.67
CA GLN A 36 3.36 1.18 -9.69
C GLN A 36 2.30 0.26 -9.07
N ARG A 37 2.60 -0.37 -7.92
CA ARG A 37 1.61 -1.20 -7.21
C ARG A 37 0.41 -0.43 -6.68
N LEU A 38 0.63 0.80 -6.21
CA LEU A 38 -0.45 1.68 -5.80
C LEU A 38 -1.35 2.06 -6.99
N ALA A 39 -0.76 2.39 -8.14
CA ALA A 39 -1.50 2.73 -9.36
C ALA A 39 -2.36 1.55 -9.84
N GLU A 40 -1.80 0.34 -9.86
CA GLU A 40 -2.54 -0.88 -10.20
C GLU A 40 -3.75 -1.10 -9.28
N TYR A 41 -3.63 -0.83 -7.98
CA TYR A 41 -4.75 -0.94 -7.05
C TYR A 41 -5.86 0.07 -7.35
N VAL A 42 -5.48 1.32 -7.63
CA VAL A 42 -6.43 2.39 -7.98
C VAL A 42 -7.13 2.07 -9.29
N GLU A 43 -6.38 1.71 -10.34
CA GLU A 43 -6.93 1.35 -11.66
C GLU A 43 -7.93 0.20 -11.56
N ASN A 44 -7.60 -0.87 -10.83
CA ASN A 44 -8.51 -2.00 -10.62
C ASN A 44 -9.84 -1.59 -9.94
N ALA A 45 -9.79 -0.66 -8.99
CA ALA A 45 -11.00 -0.16 -8.32
C ALA A 45 -11.83 0.70 -9.27
N GLU A 46 -11.18 1.57 -10.06
CA GLU A 46 -11.82 2.41 -11.07
C GLU A 46 -12.51 1.56 -12.16
N GLU A 47 -11.82 0.55 -12.70
CA GLU A 47 -12.37 -0.37 -13.71
C GLU A 47 -13.62 -1.11 -13.23
N ARG A 48 -13.69 -1.42 -11.93
CA ARG A 48 -14.84 -2.10 -11.31
C ARG A 48 -15.95 -1.14 -10.87
N GLY A 49 -15.72 0.17 -10.95
CA GLY A 49 -16.62 1.18 -10.40
C GLY A 49 -16.76 1.07 -8.87
N GLU A 50 -15.75 0.52 -8.20
CA GLU A 50 -15.73 0.31 -6.76
C GLU A 50 -15.06 1.51 -6.06
N PRO A 51 -15.53 1.90 -4.86
CA PRO A 51 -14.83 2.92 -4.08
C PRO A 51 -13.46 2.42 -3.66
N ILE A 52 -12.44 3.26 -3.81
CA ILE A 52 -11.09 2.95 -3.34
C ILE A 52 -11.09 2.89 -1.81
N ASP A 53 -10.78 1.72 -1.26
CA ASP A 53 -10.54 1.57 0.18
C ASP A 53 -9.12 2.06 0.51
N TRP A 54 -9.02 3.36 0.79
CA TRP A 54 -7.79 4.00 1.20
C TRP A 54 -7.31 3.59 2.59
N ARG A 55 -8.13 2.92 3.41
CA ARG A 55 -7.70 2.43 4.73
C ARG A 55 -7.00 1.08 4.60
N GLY A 56 -7.52 0.20 3.75
CA GLY A 56 -6.92 -1.11 3.47
C GLY A 56 -5.75 -1.08 2.49
N VAL A 57 -5.37 0.08 1.97
CA VAL A 57 -4.29 0.16 0.96
C VAL A 57 -2.92 -0.20 1.54
N ALA A 58 -2.64 0.19 2.79
CA ALA A 58 -1.42 -0.19 3.48
C ALA A 58 -1.34 -1.71 3.66
N GLU A 59 -2.41 -2.32 4.19
CA GLU A 59 -2.49 -3.77 4.39
C GLU A 59 -2.26 -4.54 3.08
N ARG A 60 -2.83 -4.07 1.96
CA ARG A 60 -2.62 -4.68 0.64
C ARG A 60 -1.18 -4.60 0.16
N LEU A 61 -0.53 -3.44 0.30
CA LEU A 61 0.87 -3.25 -0.09
C LEU A 61 1.82 -4.05 0.81
N ILE A 62 1.54 -4.13 2.11
CA ILE A 62 2.27 -4.98 3.06
C ILE A 62 2.13 -6.45 2.67
N ALA A 63 0.91 -6.90 2.36
CA ALA A 63 0.65 -8.28 1.93
C ALA A 63 1.35 -8.62 0.62
N TRP A 64 1.38 -7.69 -0.35
CA TRP A 64 2.17 -7.82 -1.57
C TRP A 64 3.66 -8.02 -1.26
N ARG A 65 4.24 -7.21 -0.36
CA ARG A 65 5.65 -7.40 0.01
C ARG A 65 5.91 -8.69 0.77
N ALA A 66 5.00 -9.09 1.65
CA ALA A 66 5.11 -10.35 2.39
C ALA A 66 5.09 -11.57 1.45
N SER A 67 4.33 -11.52 0.36
CA SER A 67 4.26 -12.63 -0.61
C SER A 67 5.52 -12.71 -1.50
N GLU A 68 6.17 -11.60 -1.80
CA GLU A 68 7.44 -11.58 -2.57
C GLU A 68 8.66 -11.98 -1.74
N HIS A 69 8.63 -11.78 -0.42
CA HIS A 69 9.73 -12.16 0.48
C HIS A 69 9.61 -13.63 0.97
N GLY A 70 8.47 -14.28 0.75
CA GLY A 70 8.23 -15.68 1.14
C GLY A 70 8.53 -16.73 0.05
N ALA A 71 9.01 -16.29 -1.12
CA ALA A 71 9.39 -17.12 -2.27
C ALA A 71 10.91 -17.17 -2.44
#